data_AF-A0A2E5NK85-F1
#
_entry.id   AF-A0A2E5NK85-F1
#
_cell.length_a   1.000
_cell.length_b   1.000
_cell.length_c   1.000
_cell.angle_alpha   90.00
_cell.angle_beta   90.00
_cell.angle_gamma   90.00
#
_symmetry.space_group_name_H-M   'P 1'
#
loop_
_entity.id
_entity.type
_entity.pdbx_description
1 polymer ?
#
loop_
_entity_poly.entity_id
_entity_poly.type
_entity_poly.pdbx_seq_one_letter_code
_entity_poly.pdbx_strand_id
1 'polypeptide(L)'
;MSYTVLARKWRPRVFKELVGQMHVVKALVNSLSAERLHHAYLFAGTRGVGKTTLARILSKALNCKEGVVAEPCGKCNACIGIDEGRFVDLLEVDAASRTKVDDTRELLDNVQYRPTEGRFKIYLIDEVHMLSKHSFNALLKTLEEPPPHIKFLLATTDPQQLPATVLSRCLQFNLKRLSVKEIFDQLKKICTEESVSSDADALFAVAKSAEGSMRDALSLLDQAIAFGGGTVTLDSVSSMLGSIDVGHARSLVSGLIERDGSILMNEVARIDEQAPDYELILDDLMGLFQELAVVQLVGTSHKDEVDEELCSFASRLSPEDVQLYYQIALNGRRDLGYCRDFRSAFEMVLLRMLAFSPRISGASIDESDANNSSGKKSNSDREIKPSTELTNTKKQSTIAKPDGQAQTPKLQKENWTNLLKKLDIRGASRQLAEHCMLRKITDNQIHLILASENAHLNTDQIRSRLEAAFSQYQGKKVVVLIEISKTLEGTPAQVRSAGEDERMRSAREDIEGDPKVQEVQKEFDAILEVDSIQLNNDESVEQRR
;
A
#
# COMPACT_ATOMS: atom_id res chain seq x y z
N MET A 1 22.55 32.08 10.54
CA MET A 1 21.19 32.38 10.02
C MET A 1 20.45 31.07 9.93
N SER A 2 19.14 31.03 10.23
CA SER A 2 18.36 29.79 10.10
C SER A 2 18.21 29.43 8.62
N TYR A 3 18.84 28.34 8.18
CA TYR A 3 18.72 27.84 6.81
C TYR A 3 17.26 27.46 6.53
N THR A 4 16.58 28.23 5.69
CA THR A 4 15.22 27.92 5.24
C THR A 4 15.28 27.20 3.91
N VAL A 5 14.93 25.92 3.93
CA VAL A 5 14.69 25.04 2.77
C VAL A 5 14.05 25.83 1.61
N LEU A 6 14.60 25.72 0.41
CA LEU A 6 14.13 26.44 -0.79
C LEU A 6 12.63 26.21 -1.02
N ALA A 7 12.15 24.99 -0.80
CA ALA A 7 10.72 24.64 -0.89
C ALA A 7 9.79 25.49 0.01
N ARG A 8 10.31 26.12 1.07
CA ARG A 8 9.58 27.09 1.91
C ARG A 8 9.85 28.54 1.50
N LYS A 9 11.09 28.88 1.14
CA LYS A 9 11.50 30.23 0.71
C LYS A 9 10.79 30.65 -0.58
N TRP A 10 10.73 29.74 -1.55
CA TRP A 10 10.19 29.91 -2.89
C TRP A 10 8.73 29.51 -3.06
N ARG A 11 7.98 29.36 -1.96
CA ARG A 11 6.54 29.09 -2.04
C ARG A 11 5.81 30.29 -2.67
N PRO A 12 5.11 30.13 -3.82
CA PRO A 12 4.37 31.21 -4.46
C PRO A 12 3.41 31.93 -3.52
N ARG A 13 3.45 33.27 -3.55
CA ARG A 13 2.62 34.16 -2.71
C ARG A 13 1.47 34.78 -3.49
N VAL A 14 1.60 34.90 -4.81
CA VAL A 14 0.57 35.39 -5.74
C VAL A 14 0.32 34.41 -6.89
N PHE A 15 -0.85 34.47 -7.52
CA PHE A 15 -1.19 33.56 -8.62
C PHE A 15 -0.26 33.64 -9.84
N LYS A 16 0.43 34.78 -10.05
CA LYS A 16 1.39 34.99 -11.15
C LYS A 16 2.71 34.20 -10.98
N GLU A 17 3.05 33.84 -9.75
CA GLU A 17 4.25 33.05 -9.42
C GLU A 17 3.99 31.54 -9.48
N LEU A 18 2.73 31.13 -9.65
CA LEU A 18 2.39 29.72 -9.75
C LEU A 18 2.82 29.17 -11.11
N VAL A 19 3.74 28.21 -11.10
CA VAL A 19 4.19 27.51 -12.32
C VAL A 19 3.09 26.55 -12.79
N GLY A 20 2.77 26.59 -14.08
CA GLY A 20 1.73 25.77 -14.70
C GLY A 20 0.30 26.17 -14.28
N GLN A 21 -0.64 25.24 -14.43
CA GLN A 21 -2.03 25.34 -13.91
C GLN A 21 -2.86 26.55 -14.40
N MET A 22 -2.51 27.12 -15.56
CA MET A 22 -3.17 28.32 -16.11
C MET A 22 -4.69 28.21 -16.25
N HIS A 23 -5.26 27.00 -16.38
CA HIS A 23 -6.71 26.77 -16.40
C HIS A 23 -7.36 27.04 -15.04
N VAL A 24 -6.74 26.56 -13.95
CA VAL A 24 -7.24 26.78 -12.58
C VAL A 24 -7.08 28.24 -12.18
N VAL A 25 -5.92 28.84 -12.45
CA VAL A 25 -5.64 30.25 -12.12
C VAL A 25 -6.63 31.18 -12.82
N LYS A 26 -6.88 31.01 -14.13
CA LYS A 26 -7.86 31.81 -14.86
C LYS A 26 -9.28 31.64 -14.30
N ALA A 27 -9.68 30.43 -13.94
CA ALA A 27 -11.01 30.18 -13.36
C ALA A 27 -11.18 30.87 -11.99
N LEU A 28 -10.17 30.82 -11.12
CA LEU A 28 -10.19 31.50 -9.82
C LEU A 28 -10.17 33.04 -9.98
N VAL A 29 -9.31 33.59 -10.82
CA VAL A 29 -9.24 35.04 -11.10
C VAL A 29 -10.58 35.56 -11.66
N ASN A 30 -11.24 34.80 -12.53
CA ASN A 30 -12.55 35.15 -13.06
C ASN A 30 -13.67 35.03 -12.01
N SER A 31 -13.62 33.99 -11.16
CA SER A 31 -14.57 33.79 -10.04
C SER A 31 -14.48 34.93 -9.00
N LEU A 32 -13.27 35.35 -8.67
CA LEU A 32 -13.00 36.49 -7.78
C LEU A 32 -13.48 37.81 -8.40
N SER A 33 -13.10 38.08 -9.65
CA SER A 33 -13.47 39.32 -10.36
C SER A 33 -14.98 39.46 -10.63
N ALA A 34 -15.71 38.34 -10.72
CA ALA A 34 -17.16 38.32 -10.88
C ALA A 34 -17.93 38.23 -9.55
N GLU A 35 -17.24 38.27 -8.41
CA GLU A 35 -17.77 38.08 -7.04
C GLU A 35 -18.56 36.77 -6.83
N ARG A 36 -18.42 35.79 -7.74
CA ARG A 36 -19.09 34.49 -7.69
C ARG A 36 -18.29 33.51 -6.84
N LEU A 37 -18.31 33.75 -5.54
CA LEU A 37 -17.58 32.97 -4.53
C LEU A 37 -18.36 31.72 -4.11
N HIS A 38 -17.89 30.54 -4.50
CA HIS A 38 -18.45 29.28 -4.02
C HIS A 38 -18.25 29.14 -2.49
N HIS A 39 -19.02 28.27 -1.83
CA HIS A 39 -18.84 28.00 -0.39
C HIS A 39 -17.75 26.95 -0.13
N ALA A 40 -17.59 25.99 -1.05
CA ALA A 40 -16.56 24.96 -0.97
C ALA A 40 -15.78 24.78 -2.28
N TYR A 41 -14.47 24.71 -2.19
CA TYR A 41 -13.54 24.48 -3.30
C TYR A 41 -12.75 23.19 -3.04
N LEU A 42 -12.62 22.31 -4.03
CA LEU A 42 -11.83 21.08 -3.94
C LEU A 42 -10.66 21.13 -4.92
N PHE A 43 -9.44 21.10 -4.40
CA PHE A 43 -8.20 21.00 -5.17
C PHE A 43 -7.74 19.54 -5.19
N ALA A 44 -7.84 18.89 -6.35
CA ALA A 44 -7.39 17.51 -6.54
C ALA A 44 -6.13 17.46 -7.43
N GLY A 45 -5.20 16.56 -7.13
CA GLY A 45 -3.97 16.38 -7.91
C GLY A 45 -2.86 15.75 -7.08
N THR A 46 -1.79 15.29 -7.74
CA THR A 46 -0.68 14.59 -7.07
C THR A 46 -0.02 15.42 -5.97
N ARG A 47 0.79 14.78 -5.13
CA ARG A 47 1.52 15.47 -4.06
C ARG A 47 2.43 16.55 -4.68
N GLY A 48 2.58 17.67 -3.97
CA GLY A 48 3.53 18.73 -4.31
C GLY A 48 3.25 19.60 -5.56
N VAL A 49 2.17 19.37 -6.32
CA VAL A 49 1.74 20.23 -7.46
C VAL A 49 1.19 21.61 -7.05
N GLY A 50 1.20 21.94 -5.76
CA GLY A 50 0.80 23.25 -5.25
C GLY A 50 -0.62 23.38 -4.67
N LYS A 51 -1.35 22.28 -4.42
CA LYS A 51 -2.72 22.29 -3.84
C LYS A 51 -2.88 23.27 -2.66
N THR A 52 -2.13 23.03 -1.58
CA THR A 52 -2.15 23.82 -0.33
C THR A 52 -1.66 25.26 -0.54
N THR A 53 -0.71 25.46 -1.47
CA THR A 53 -0.22 26.80 -1.85
C THR A 53 -1.33 27.60 -2.53
N LEU A 54 -2.03 27.01 -3.49
CA LEU A 54 -3.12 27.66 -4.20
C LEU A 54 -4.29 28.01 -3.25
N ALA A 55 -4.61 27.10 -2.33
CA ALA A 55 -5.58 27.35 -1.27
C ALA A 55 -5.17 28.55 -0.40
N ARG A 56 -3.91 28.64 0.04
CA ARG A 56 -3.41 29.80 0.80
C ARG A 56 -3.46 31.11 -0.01
N ILE A 57 -3.13 31.11 -1.30
CA ILE A 57 -3.23 32.31 -2.15
C ILE A 57 -4.71 32.74 -2.26
N LEU A 58 -5.63 31.81 -2.45
CA LEU A 58 -7.07 32.08 -2.44
C LEU A 58 -7.55 32.62 -1.08
N SER A 59 -7.03 32.10 0.03
CA SER A 59 -7.32 32.64 1.37
C SER A 59 -6.89 34.10 1.52
N LYS A 60 -5.72 34.49 0.99
CA LYS A 60 -5.28 35.90 0.96
C LYS A 60 -6.20 36.76 0.07
N ALA A 61 -6.58 36.25 -1.10
CA ALA A 61 -7.45 36.95 -2.04
C ALA A 61 -8.83 37.27 -1.44
N LEU A 62 -9.35 36.37 -0.59
CA LEU A 62 -10.63 36.52 0.12
C LEU A 62 -10.55 37.44 1.35
N ASN A 63 -9.43 37.41 2.09
CA ASN A 63 -9.25 38.15 3.36
C ASN A 63 -8.33 39.37 3.25
N CYS A 64 -8.02 39.85 2.04
CA CYS A 64 -7.25 41.07 1.84
C CYS A 64 -8.03 42.30 2.38
N LYS A 65 -7.30 43.26 2.97
CA LYS A 65 -7.89 44.50 3.49
C LYS A 65 -8.54 45.32 2.36
N GLU A 66 -7.92 45.35 1.18
CA GLU A 66 -8.32 46.14 0.02
C GLU A 66 -9.65 45.67 -0.61
N GLY A 67 -10.01 44.39 -0.48
CA GLY A 67 -11.17 43.82 -1.16
C GLY A 67 -11.09 42.31 -1.27
N VAL A 68 -12.12 41.71 -1.88
CA VAL A 68 -11.95 40.43 -2.55
C VAL A 68 -11.25 40.74 -3.88
N VAL A 69 -9.96 40.45 -3.96
CA VAL A 69 -9.12 40.84 -5.12
C VAL A 69 -8.34 39.66 -5.64
N ALA A 70 -8.25 39.55 -6.97
CA ALA A 70 -7.46 38.51 -7.63
C ALA A 70 -5.96 38.62 -7.32
N GLU A 71 -5.44 39.83 -7.08
CA GLU A 71 -4.03 40.06 -6.74
C GLU A 71 -3.93 40.56 -5.29
N PRO A 72 -3.54 39.71 -4.32
CA PRO A 72 -3.42 40.14 -2.93
C PRO A 72 -2.18 41.01 -2.73
N CYS A 73 -2.32 42.13 -1.99
CA CYS A 73 -1.25 43.13 -1.83
C CYS A 73 0.04 42.65 -1.16
N GLY A 74 0.05 41.47 -0.52
CA GLY A 74 1.22 40.87 0.13
C GLY A 74 1.76 41.60 1.38
N LYS A 75 1.27 42.81 1.69
CA LYS A 75 1.77 43.69 2.76
C LYS A 75 0.81 43.83 3.95
N CYS A 76 -0.42 43.31 3.83
CA CYS A 76 -1.44 43.42 4.88
C CYS A 76 -1.21 42.41 6.02
N ASN A 77 -1.68 42.70 7.24
CA ASN A 77 -1.54 41.77 8.39
C ASN A 77 -2.14 40.39 8.08
N ALA A 78 -3.31 40.31 7.46
CA ALA A 78 -3.89 39.04 7.02
C ALA A 78 -3.02 38.32 5.97
N CYS A 79 -2.44 39.08 5.03
CA CYS A 79 -1.57 38.58 3.97
C CYS A 79 -0.32 37.90 4.56
N ILE A 80 0.35 38.60 5.48
CA ILE A 80 1.56 38.16 6.18
C ILE A 80 1.23 36.99 7.14
N GLY A 81 0.14 37.10 7.90
CA GLY A 81 -0.32 36.06 8.82
C GLY A 81 -0.66 34.74 8.11
N ILE A 82 -1.22 34.78 6.89
CA ILE A 82 -1.49 33.59 6.07
C ILE A 82 -0.20 32.97 5.51
N ASP A 83 0.81 33.78 5.15
CA ASP A 83 2.13 33.28 4.75
C ASP A 83 2.86 32.61 5.93
N GLU A 84 2.80 33.22 7.11
CA GLU A 84 3.39 32.65 8.33
C GLU A 84 2.61 31.44 8.89
N GLY A 85 1.34 31.26 8.51
CA GLY A 85 0.45 30.22 9.06
C GLY A 85 -0.06 30.55 10.46
N ARG A 86 -0.21 31.84 10.79
CA ARG A 86 -0.62 32.36 12.10
C ARG A 86 -1.94 33.14 12.08
N PHE A 87 -2.63 33.19 10.93
CA PHE A 87 -3.86 33.96 10.78
C PHE A 87 -5.05 33.26 11.45
N VAL A 88 -5.69 33.93 12.41
CA VAL A 88 -6.72 33.35 13.31
C VAL A 88 -7.91 32.77 12.54
N ASP A 89 -8.35 33.45 11.47
CA ASP A 89 -9.50 33.02 10.67
C ASP A 89 -9.13 32.08 9.50
N LEU A 90 -7.89 31.57 9.44
CA LEU A 90 -7.49 30.46 8.57
C LEU A 90 -7.14 29.24 9.42
N LEU A 91 -8.08 28.31 9.53
CA LEU A 91 -7.89 27.05 10.23
C LEU A 91 -7.35 26.01 9.26
N GLU A 92 -6.06 25.70 9.38
CA GLU A 92 -5.42 24.62 8.63
C GLU A 92 -5.51 23.30 9.42
N VAL A 93 -6.13 22.30 8.80
CA VAL A 93 -6.32 20.95 9.34
C VAL A 93 -5.70 19.96 8.36
N ASP A 94 -4.63 19.29 8.76
CA ASP A 94 -4.07 18.16 8.03
C ASP A 94 -4.74 16.88 8.56
N ALA A 95 -5.57 16.26 7.72
CA ALA A 95 -6.34 15.07 8.07
C ALA A 95 -5.44 13.84 8.32
N ALA A 96 -4.22 13.81 7.77
CA ALA A 96 -3.28 12.70 8.00
C ALA A 96 -2.62 12.76 9.39
N SER A 97 -2.44 13.95 9.96
CA SER A 97 -1.82 14.12 11.29
C SER A 97 -2.82 14.20 12.45
N ARG A 98 -4.06 14.65 12.22
CA ARG A 98 -5.12 14.75 13.25
C ARG A 98 -6.15 13.63 13.14
N THR A 99 -5.69 12.39 13.26
CA THR A 99 -6.54 11.18 13.20
C THR A 99 -7.34 10.90 14.48
N LYS A 100 -7.15 11.69 15.55
CA LYS A 100 -8.06 11.70 16.70
C LYS A 100 -9.40 12.26 16.25
N VAL A 101 -10.42 11.41 16.27
CA VAL A 101 -11.75 11.65 15.66
C VAL A 101 -12.46 12.88 16.24
N ASP A 102 -12.13 13.24 17.48
CA ASP A 102 -12.76 14.33 18.22
C ASP A 102 -12.22 15.72 17.81
N ASP A 103 -10.90 15.86 17.63
CA ASP A 103 -10.22 17.14 17.28
C ASP A 103 -10.83 17.80 16.03
N THR A 104 -11.15 17.01 15.00
CA THR A 104 -11.74 17.52 13.75
C THR A 104 -13.20 17.89 13.90
N ARG A 105 -13.94 17.23 14.79
CA ARG A 105 -15.35 17.51 15.04
C ARG A 105 -15.53 18.80 15.84
N GLU A 106 -14.77 18.98 16.92
CA GLU A 106 -14.83 20.22 17.73
C GLU A 106 -14.53 21.48 16.90
N LEU A 107 -13.58 21.38 15.95
CA LEU A 107 -13.26 22.48 15.03
C LEU A 107 -14.39 22.79 14.03
N LEU A 108 -15.17 21.78 13.64
CA LEU A 108 -16.34 21.92 12.79
C LEU A 108 -17.59 22.37 13.57
N ASP A 109 -17.75 22.01 14.84
CA ASP A 109 -18.86 22.55 15.66
C ASP A 109 -18.66 24.05 15.92
N ASN A 110 -17.40 24.52 16.00
CA ASN A 110 -17.03 25.93 16.07
C ASN A 110 -17.18 26.73 14.74
N VAL A 111 -17.74 26.12 13.68
CA VAL A 111 -18.04 26.79 12.41
C VAL A 111 -18.99 27.96 12.58
N GLN A 112 -20.03 27.84 13.42
CA GLN A 112 -21.13 28.81 13.49
C GLN A 112 -20.73 30.23 13.91
N TYR A 113 -19.53 30.41 14.47
CA TYR A 113 -19.01 31.70 14.93
C TYR A 113 -18.36 32.52 13.81
N ARG A 114 -18.74 33.81 13.75
CA ARG A 114 -18.19 34.81 12.83
C ARG A 114 -16.65 34.93 12.94
N PRO A 115 -15.97 35.36 11.85
CA PRO A 115 -14.53 35.63 11.88
C PRO A 115 -14.17 36.79 12.83
N THR A 116 -12.93 36.80 13.30
CA THR A 116 -12.41 37.74 14.31
C THR A 116 -11.76 38.97 13.68
N GLU A 117 -10.95 38.79 12.63
CA GLU A 117 -10.23 39.84 11.91
C GLU A 117 -10.54 39.84 10.40
N GLY A 118 -10.83 38.67 9.83
CA GLY A 118 -11.06 38.47 8.40
C GLY A 118 -12.50 38.77 7.93
N ARG A 119 -12.68 38.79 6.61
CA ARG A 119 -14.01 38.85 5.97
C ARG A 119 -14.69 37.48 5.99
N PHE A 120 -13.89 36.42 5.82
CA PHE A 120 -14.32 35.04 5.78
C PHE A 120 -13.48 34.19 6.75
N LYS A 121 -14.14 33.28 7.46
CA LYS A 121 -13.51 32.19 8.20
C LYS A 121 -13.26 31.04 7.25
N ILE A 122 -11.99 30.67 7.07
CA ILE A 122 -11.55 29.73 6.04
C ILE A 122 -11.05 28.45 6.70
N TYR A 123 -11.65 27.33 6.30
CA TYR A 123 -11.24 25.99 6.72
C TYR A 123 -10.46 25.35 5.58
N LEU A 124 -9.14 25.23 5.75
CA LEU A 124 -8.25 24.55 4.81
C LEU A 124 -7.98 23.13 5.32
N ILE A 125 -8.59 22.14 4.67
CA ILE A 125 -8.41 20.73 5.00
C ILE A 125 -7.51 20.08 3.95
N ASP A 126 -6.28 19.73 4.33
CA ASP A 126 -5.34 19.01 3.46
C ASP A 126 -5.49 17.49 3.63
N GLU A 127 -5.23 16.77 2.53
CA GLU A 127 -5.49 15.34 2.34
C GLU A 127 -6.85 14.86 2.88
N VAL A 128 -7.93 15.58 2.53
CA VAL A 128 -9.30 15.40 3.05
C VAL A 128 -9.83 13.95 2.96
N HIS A 129 -9.34 13.11 2.04
CA HIS A 129 -9.70 11.69 1.94
C HIS A 129 -9.32 10.87 3.19
N MET A 130 -8.37 11.33 4.00
CA MET A 130 -7.96 10.70 5.27
C MET A 130 -8.93 10.95 6.43
N LEU A 131 -9.97 11.78 6.26
CA LEU A 131 -10.94 12.04 7.33
C LEU A 131 -11.76 10.79 7.70
N SER A 132 -12.11 10.68 8.98
CA SER A 132 -13.01 9.61 9.44
C SER A 132 -14.43 9.79 8.86
N LYS A 133 -15.16 8.67 8.70
CA LYS A 133 -16.56 8.67 8.24
C LYS A 133 -17.47 9.60 9.07
N HIS A 134 -17.22 9.70 10.37
CA HIS A 134 -17.95 10.59 11.27
C HIS A 134 -17.65 12.08 10.99
N SER A 135 -16.37 12.42 10.75
CA SER A 135 -15.96 13.79 10.38
C SER A 135 -16.54 14.21 9.04
N PHE A 136 -16.61 13.31 8.07
CA PHE A 136 -17.28 13.55 6.79
C PHE A 136 -18.78 13.85 6.96
N ASN A 137 -19.48 13.14 7.85
CA ASN A 137 -20.90 13.39 8.10
C ASN A 137 -21.15 14.74 8.79
N ALA A 138 -20.24 15.20 9.66
CA ALA A 138 -20.29 16.56 10.22
C ALA A 138 -20.07 17.61 9.12
N LEU A 139 -19.04 17.42 8.28
CA LEU A 139 -18.75 18.29 7.13
C LEU A 139 -19.94 18.39 6.17
N LEU A 140 -20.63 17.27 5.87
CA LEU A 140 -21.77 17.24 4.94
C LEU A 140 -22.93 18.13 5.40
N LYS A 141 -23.30 18.11 6.69
CA LYS A 141 -24.33 19.01 7.23
C LYS A 141 -23.97 20.48 7.01
N THR A 142 -22.70 20.82 7.21
CA THR A 142 -22.19 22.19 7.03
C THR A 142 -22.02 22.59 5.56
N LEU A 143 -21.77 21.65 4.66
CA LEU A 143 -21.72 21.88 3.22
C LEU A 143 -23.10 22.00 2.57
N GLU A 144 -24.14 21.42 3.18
CA GLU A 144 -25.53 21.56 2.74
C GLU A 144 -26.10 22.94 3.08
N GLU A 145 -25.87 23.44 4.29
CA GLU A 145 -26.33 24.78 4.73
C GLU A 145 -25.16 25.65 5.25
N PRO A 146 -24.24 26.09 4.35
CA PRO A 146 -23.05 26.83 4.74
C PRO A 146 -23.36 28.27 5.16
N PRO A 147 -22.91 28.74 6.34
CA PRO A 147 -23.00 30.15 6.73
C PRO A 147 -22.25 31.07 5.75
N PRO A 148 -22.77 32.26 5.42
CA PRO A 148 -22.26 33.09 4.32
C PRO A 148 -20.83 33.63 4.54
N HIS A 149 -20.37 33.65 5.80
CA HIS A 149 -19.03 34.10 6.19
C HIS A 149 -17.98 32.98 6.20
N ILE A 150 -18.30 31.79 5.68
CA ILE A 150 -17.44 30.61 5.78
C ILE A 150 -17.08 30.10 4.38
N LYS A 151 -15.83 29.66 4.23
CA LYS A 151 -15.31 29.07 3.00
C LYS A 151 -14.49 27.82 3.31
N PHE A 152 -14.84 26.71 2.66
CA PHE A 152 -14.10 25.46 2.74
C PHE A 152 -13.14 25.34 1.56
N LEU A 153 -11.87 25.09 1.85
CA LEU A 153 -10.81 24.79 0.89
C LEU A 153 -10.31 23.38 1.18
N LEU A 154 -10.76 22.42 0.38
CA LEU A 154 -10.41 21.01 0.52
C LEU A 154 -9.27 20.69 -0.46
N ALA A 155 -8.27 19.93 -0.03
CA ALA A 155 -7.21 19.43 -0.88
C ALA A 155 -7.06 17.90 -0.75
N THR A 156 -6.85 17.19 -1.87
CA THR A 156 -6.67 15.73 -1.87
C THR A 156 -5.69 15.27 -2.96
N THR A 157 -4.89 14.25 -2.70
CA THR A 157 -4.20 13.45 -3.72
C THR A 157 -5.15 12.55 -4.50
N ASP A 158 -6.14 11.98 -3.83
CA ASP A 158 -7.09 11.04 -4.42
C ASP A 158 -8.53 11.58 -4.31
N PRO A 159 -9.15 12.00 -5.43
CA PRO A 159 -10.55 12.41 -5.43
C PRO A 159 -11.53 11.22 -5.51
N GLN A 160 -11.09 10.01 -5.85
CA GLN A 160 -11.97 8.83 -5.99
C GLN A 160 -12.39 8.24 -4.65
N GLN A 161 -11.56 8.40 -3.61
CA GLN A 161 -11.90 8.01 -2.23
C GLN A 161 -12.93 8.95 -1.58
N LEU A 162 -13.26 10.10 -2.19
CA LEU A 162 -14.24 11.02 -1.64
C LEU A 162 -15.68 10.62 -1.99
N PRO A 163 -16.62 10.66 -1.03
CA PRO A 163 -18.04 10.43 -1.31
C PRO A 163 -18.57 11.40 -2.38
N ALA A 164 -19.36 10.86 -3.33
CA ALA A 164 -19.98 11.67 -4.39
C ALA A 164 -20.85 12.82 -3.85
N THR A 165 -21.36 12.70 -2.62
CA THR A 165 -22.13 13.72 -1.90
C THR A 165 -21.32 14.96 -1.49
N VAL A 166 -19.99 14.81 -1.31
CA VAL A 166 -19.07 15.95 -1.10
C VAL A 166 -18.67 16.52 -2.46
N LEU A 167 -18.35 15.64 -3.42
CA LEU A 167 -17.94 16.02 -4.78
C LEU A 167 -18.98 16.87 -5.52
N SER A 168 -20.28 16.60 -5.33
CA SER A 168 -21.37 17.37 -5.94
C SER A 168 -21.59 18.76 -5.32
N ARG A 169 -21.07 18.99 -4.11
CA ARG A 169 -21.19 20.25 -3.35
C ARG A 169 -19.93 21.10 -3.37
N CYS A 170 -18.88 20.66 -4.07
CA CYS A 170 -17.62 21.39 -4.17
C CYS A 170 -17.34 21.80 -5.61
N LEU A 171 -16.82 23.03 -5.81
CA LEU A 171 -16.24 23.40 -7.10
C LEU A 171 -14.88 22.71 -7.24
N GLN A 172 -14.77 21.78 -8.19
CA GLN A 172 -13.59 20.93 -8.34
C GLN A 172 -12.56 21.55 -9.28
N PHE A 173 -11.30 21.56 -8.85
CA PHE A 173 -10.14 22.01 -9.61
C PHE A 173 -9.07 20.92 -9.64
N ASN A 174 -8.96 20.28 -10.81
CA ASN A 174 -7.95 19.26 -11.06
C ASN A 174 -6.64 19.92 -11.51
N LEU A 175 -5.63 19.83 -10.65
CA LEU A 175 -4.26 20.27 -10.87
C LEU A 175 -3.49 19.16 -11.57
N LYS A 176 -2.86 19.49 -12.71
CA LYS A 176 -2.10 18.53 -13.51
C LYS A 176 -0.70 18.30 -12.90
N ARG A 177 -0.03 17.19 -13.25
CA ARG A 177 1.42 17.10 -13.07
C ARG A 177 2.10 18.20 -13.89
N LEU A 178 3.16 18.81 -13.36
CA LEU A 178 3.98 19.76 -14.11
C LEU A 178 4.84 19.01 -15.14
N SER A 179 5.12 19.65 -16.28
CA SER A 179 6.06 19.08 -17.25
C SER A 179 7.51 19.24 -16.78
N VAL A 180 8.39 18.34 -17.23
CA VAL A 180 9.83 18.38 -16.92
C VAL A 180 10.44 19.73 -17.36
N LYS A 181 10.00 20.29 -18.50
CA LYS A 181 10.44 21.60 -18.99
C LYS A 181 10.02 22.75 -18.06
N GLU A 182 8.77 22.76 -17.57
CA GLU A 182 8.31 23.78 -16.61
C GLU A 182 9.06 23.72 -15.27
N ILE A 183 9.38 22.52 -14.79
CA ILE A 183 10.19 22.34 -13.57
C ILE A 183 11.62 22.83 -13.82
N PHE A 184 12.26 22.38 -14.91
CA PHE A 184 13.62 22.80 -15.29
C PHE A 184 13.75 24.32 -15.41
N ASP A 185 12.83 24.98 -16.12
CA ASP A 185 12.83 26.44 -16.28
C ASP A 185 12.69 27.18 -14.94
N GLN A 186 11.96 26.59 -13.98
CA GLN A 186 11.82 27.16 -12.64
C GLN A 186 13.05 26.91 -11.76
N LEU A 187 13.63 25.70 -11.78
CA LEU A 187 14.85 25.39 -11.05
C LEU A 187 16.01 26.27 -11.54
N LYS A 188 16.12 26.49 -12.86
CA LYS A 188 17.11 27.37 -13.47
C LYS A 188 17.01 28.81 -12.96
N LYS A 189 15.80 29.39 -12.91
CA LYS A 189 15.57 30.73 -12.33
C LYS A 189 16.01 30.81 -10.87
N ILE A 190 15.64 29.80 -10.08
CA ILE A 190 15.96 29.73 -8.65
C ILE A 190 17.47 29.65 -8.44
N CYS A 191 18.18 28.81 -9.19
CA CYS A 191 19.65 28.73 -9.12
C CYS A 191 20.31 30.07 -9.49
N THR A 192 19.80 30.77 -10.52
CA THR A 192 20.34 32.09 -10.90
C THR A 192 20.10 33.18 -9.85
N GLU A 193 18.98 33.17 -9.13
CA GLU A 193 18.69 34.16 -8.08
C GLU A 193 19.41 33.82 -6.75
N GLU A 194 19.57 32.54 -6.41
CA GLU A 194 20.35 32.09 -5.25
C GLU A 194 21.87 32.10 -5.49
N SER A 195 22.32 32.44 -6.70
CA SER A 195 23.74 32.43 -7.11
C SER A 195 24.43 31.07 -6.96
N VAL A 196 23.70 29.99 -7.24
CA VAL A 196 24.21 28.60 -7.21
C VAL A 196 24.75 28.22 -8.58
N SER A 197 25.95 27.63 -8.64
CA SER A 197 26.50 27.07 -9.88
C SER A 197 25.82 25.73 -10.17
N SER A 198 25.12 25.61 -11.29
CA SER A 198 24.34 24.44 -11.66
C SER A 198 24.46 24.07 -13.13
N ASP A 199 24.72 22.80 -13.42
CA ASP A 199 24.74 22.26 -14.79
C ASP A 199 23.33 22.03 -15.33
N ALA A 200 23.13 22.20 -16.64
CA ALA A 200 21.81 22.01 -17.26
C ALA A 200 21.31 20.57 -17.13
N ASP A 201 22.18 19.58 -17.37
CA ASP A 201 21.80 18.16 -17.33
C ASP A 201 21.49 17.69 -15.90
N ALA A 202 22.20 18.24 -14.90
CA ALA A 202 21.92 18.01 -13.49
C ALA A 202 20.53 18.53 -13.09
N LEU A 203 20.15 19.73 -13.55
CA LEU A 203 18.81 20.27 -13.33
C LEU A 203 17.73 19.46 -14.08
N PHE A 204 18.05 18.91 -15.26
CA PHE A 204 17.13 18.05 -16.00
C PHE A 204 16.92 16.70 -15.30
N ALA A 205 17.97 16.10 -14.74
CA ALA A 205 17.89 14.89 -13.92
C ALA A 205 17.00 15.11 -12.68
N VAL A 206 17.22 16.20 -11.93
CA VAL A 206 16.35 16.60 -10.80
C VAL A 206 14.89 16.79 -11.26
N ALA A 207 14.67 17.43 -12.40
CA ALA A 207 13.32 17.64 -12.95
C ALA A 207 12.62 16.35 -13.41
N LYS A 208 13.37 15.35 -13.91
CA LYS A 208 12.88 14.00 -14.23
C LYS A 208 12.46 13.27 -12.95
N SER A 209 13.35 13.19 -11.96
CA SER A 209 13.12 12.48 -10.69
C SER A 209 12.06 13.11 -9.80
N ALA A 210 11.68 14.37 -10.05
CA ALA A 210 10.59 15.03 -9.34
C ALA A 210 9.17 14.62 -9.78
N GLU A 211 9.01 13.80 -10.83
CA GLU A 211 7.72 13.21 -11.26
C GLU A 211 6.56 14.21 -11.55
N GLY A 212 6.89 15.48 -11.78
CA GLY A 212 5.91 16.56 -11.97
C GLY A 212 5.50 17.31 -10.69
N SER A 213 6.21 17.09 -9.57
CA SER A 213 6.03 17.77 -8.28
C SER A 213 7.08 18.86 -8.05
N MET A 214 6.66 20.13 -7.96
CA MET A 214 7.59 21.23 -7.69
C MET A 214 8.17 21.17 -6.26
N ARG A 215 7.39 20.69 -5.28
CA ARG A 215 7.85 20.56 -3.89
C ARG A 215 9.02 19.60 -3.78
N ASP A 216 8.92 18.48 -4.49
CA ASP A 216 9.91 17.42 -4.42
C ASP A 216 11.13 17.80 -5.28
N ALA A 217 10.94 18.45 -6.44
CA ALA A 217 12.02 19.08 -7.22
C ALA A 217 12.88 20.06 -6.39
N LEU A 218 12.25 20.94 -5.60
CA LEU A 218 12.98 21.89 -4.73
C LEU A 218 13.68 21.18 -3.57
N SER A 219 13.08 20.10 -3.04
CA SER A 219 13.68 19.32 -1.95
C SER A 219 14.90 18.53 -2.43
N LEU A 220 14.85 17.99 -3.66
CA LEU A 220 15.99 17.35 -4.33
C LEU A 220 17.09 18.37 -4.69
N LEU A 221 16.72 19.58 -5.11
CA LEU A 221 17.68 20.67 -5.34
C LEU A 221 18.38 21.11 -4.04
N ASP A 222 17.64 21.28 -2.94
CA ASP A 222 18.22 21.56 -1.60
C ASP A 222 19.22 20.47 -1.19
N GLN A 223 18.88 19.19 -1.42
CA GLN A 223 19.77 18.05 -1.14
C GLN A 223 21.01 18.06 -2.05
N ALA A 224 20.86 18.32 -3.35
CA ALA A 224 21.97 18.38 -4.29
C ALA A 224 22.95 19.51 -3.95
N ILE A 225 22.43 20.69 -3.56
CA ILE A 225 23.25 21.82 -3.09
C ILE A 225 24.02 21.45 -1.82
N ALA A 226 23.39 20.74 -0.88
CA ALA A 226 24.03 20.31 0.36
C ALA A 226 25.10 19.22 0.12
N PHE A 227 24.85 18.29 -0.83
CA PHE A 227 25.77 17.21 -1.19
C PHE A 227 26.97 17.73 -2.01
N GLY A 228 26.71 18.53 -3.04
CA GLY A 228 27.72 19.13 -3.93
C GLY A 228 28.39 20.40 -3.40
N GLY A 229 28.28 20.69 -2.09
CA GLY A 229 29.00 21.76 -1.41
C GLY A 229 28.70 23.19 -1.91
N GLY A 230 27.51 23.43 -2.45
CA GLY A 230 27.13 24.69 -3.09
C GLY A 230 27.21 24.70 -4.63
N THR A 231 27.62 23.58 -5.23
CA THR A 231 27.57 23.35 -6.69
C THR A 231 26.66 22.18 -7.01
N VAL A 232 25.95 22.23 -8.14
CA VAL A 232 25.01 21.19 -8.59
C VAL A 232 25.51 20.66 -9.93
N THR A 233 26.37 19.64 -9.88
CA THR A 233 26.94 18.96 -11.05
C THR A 233 26.22 17.65 -11.34
N LEU A 234 26.30 17.15 -12.58
CA LEU A 234 25.63 15.91 -12.97
C LEU A 234 26.05 14.72 -12.09
N ASP A 235 27.36 14.50 -11.93
CA ASP A 235 27.91 13.41 -11.12
C ASP A 235 27.40 13.45 -9.66
N SER A 236 27.31 14.66 -9.08
CA SER A 236 26.83 14.84 -7.70
C SER A 236 25.34 14.51 -7.56
N VAL A 237 24.53 14.86 -8.56
CA VAL A 237 23.09 14.60 -8.60
C VAL A 237 22.83 13.12 -8.86
N SER A 238 23.53 12.49 -9.81
CA SER A 238 23.39 11.06 -10.11
C SER A 238 23.76 10.20 -8.90
N SER A 239 24.89 10.52 -8.24
CA SER A 239 25.32 9.85 -7.00
C SER A 239 24.32 10.03 -5.86
N MET A 240 23.71 11.21 -5.72
CA MET A 240 22.72 11.50 -4.67
C MET A 240 21.39 10.79 -4.92
N LEU A 241 20.92 10.75 -6.16
CA LEU A 241 19.64 10.13 -6.53
C LEU A 241 19.67 8.61 -6.46
N GLY A 242 20.85 7.98 -6.34
CA GLY A 242 21.01 6.54 -6.54
C GLY A 242 20.68 6.11 -7.97
N SER A 243 20.53 7.06 -8.89
CA SER A 243 20.42 6.79 -10.32
C SER A 243 21.81 6.40 -10.81
N ILE A 244 22.06 5.10 -10.72
CA ILE A 244 23.22 4.41 -11.28
C ILE A 244 23.44 4.92 -12.69
N ASP A 245 24.72 5.16 -13.02
CA ASP A 245 25.14 5.69 -14.32
C ASP A 245 24.38 5.01 -15.46
N VAL A 246 23.85 5.82 -16.39
CA VAL A 246 23.13 5.36 -17.59
C VAL A 246 23.99 4.35 -18.37
N GLY A 247 25.32 4.44 -18.24
CA GLY A 247 26.29 3.45 -18.69
C GLY A 247 26.03 2.02 -18.21
N HIS A 248 25.55 1.78 -16.98
CA HIS A 248 25.26 0.42 -16.49
C HIS A 248 24.02 -0.20 -17.16
N ALA A 249 22.94 0.57 -17.31
CA ALA A 249 21.75 0.10 -18.03
C ALA A 249 22.06 -0.18 -19.51
N ARG A 250 22.88 0.69 -20.15
CA ARG A 250 23.42 0.46 -21.50
C ARG A 250 24.35 -0.77 -21.56
N SER A 251 25.19 -1.00 -20.56
CA SER A 251 26.09 -2.17 -20.48
C SER A 251 25.32 -3.49 -20.31
N LEU A 252 24.22 -3.49 -19.56
CA LEU A 252 23.32 -4.62 -19.48
C LEU A 252 22.63 -4.89 -20.85
N VAL A 253 22.21 -3.84 -21.57
CA VAL A 253 21.68 -3.99 -22.94
C VAL A 253 22.76 -4.53 -23.88
N SER A 254 24.02 -4.08 -23.81
CA SER A 254 25.09 -4.62 -24.65
C SER A 254 25.38 -6.10 -24.35
N GLY A 255 25.40 -6.50 -23.08
CA GLY A 255 25.52 -7.91 -22.67
C GLY A 255 24.37 -8.79 -23.16
N LEU A 256 23.13 -8.26 -23.18
CA LEU A 256 21.96 -8.96 -23.75
C LEU A 256 22.05 -9.11 -25.27
N ILE A 257 22.66 -8.16 -25.98
CA ILE A 257 22.90 -8.23 -27.44
C ILE A 257 23.99 -9.27 -27.75
N GLU A 258 25.04 -9.34 -26.95
CA GLU A 258 26.13 -10.32 -27.11
C GLU A 258 25.75 -11.71 -26.59
N ARG A 259 24.65 -11.81 -25.84
CA ARG A 259 24.08 -13.02 -25.24
C ARG A 259 25.03 -13.73 -24.26
N ASP A 260 25.98 -13.00 -23.68
CA ASP A 260 26.91 -13.54 -22.69
C ASP A 260 26.42 -13.28 -21.25
N GLY A 261 25.99 -14.35 -20.58
CA GLY A 261 25.62 -14.31 -19.16
C GLY A 261 26.76 -13.93 -18.24
N SER A 262 28.02 -14.15 -18.64
CA SER A 262 29.21 -13.80 -17.85
C SER A 262 29.36 -12.28 -17.74
N ILE A 263 29.15 -11.55 -18.84
CA ILE A 263 29.18 -10.08 -18.87
C ILE A 263 28.05 -9.53 -17.99
N LEU A 264 26.83 -10.05 -18.12
CA LEU A 264 25.69 -9.61 -17.29
C LEU A 264 25.92 -9.85 -15.80
N MET A 265 26.41 -11.02 -15.39
CA MET A 265 26.63 -11.31 -13.96
C MET A 265 27.80 -10.50 -13.37
N ASN A 266 28.85 -10.21 -14.16
CA ASN A 266 29.90 -9.29 -13.75
C ASN A 266 29.37 -7.86 -13.60
N GLU A 267 28.46 -7.43 -14.46
CA GLU A 267 27.84 -6.11 -14.38
C GLU A 267 26.88 -5.99 -13.19
N VAL A 268 26.10 -7.04 -12.89
CA VAL A 268 25.32 -7.15 -11.64
C VAL A 268 26.23 -7.05 -10.42
N ALA A 269 27.41 -7.67 -10.43
CA ALA A 269 28.34 -7.57 -9.30
C ALA A 269 28.88 -6.14 -9.09
N ARG A 270 29.20 -5.41 -10.16
CA ARG A 270 29.59 -3.97 -10.08
C ARG A 270 28.46 -3.07 -9.59
N ILE A 271 27.24 -3.38 -10.03
CA ILE A 271 26.00 -2.71 -9.59
C ILE A 271 25.79 -2.93 -8.09
N ASP A 272 25.97 -4.17 -7.58
CA ASP A 272 25.83 -4.53 -6.17
C ASP A 272 26.86 -3.85 -5.25
N GLU A 273 28.09 -3.61 -5.73
CA GLU A 273 29.12 -2.83 -5.01
C GLU A 273 28.68 -1.41 -4.65
N GLN A 274 27.70 -0.84 -5.37
CA GLN A 274 27.19 0.52 -5.17
C GLN A 274 25.91 0.60 -4.30
N ALA A 275 25.47 -0.53 -3.72
CA ALA A 275 24.22 -0.64 -2.93
C ALA A 275 22.97 -0.13 -3.67
N PRO A 276 22.59 -0.78 -4.78
CA PRO A 276 21.68 -0.27 -5.79
C PRO A 276 20.20 -0.44 -5.45
N ASP A 277 19.34 0.40 -6.04
CA ASP A 277 17.91 0.12 -6.14
C ASP A 277 17.59 -0.63 -7.45
N TYR A 278 17.36 -1.94 -7.33
CA TYR A 278 17.04 -2.80 -8.48
C TYR A 278 15.69 -2.48 -9.13
N GLU A 279 14.75 -1.79 -8.46
CA GLU A 279 13.51 -1.33 -9.10
C GLU A 279 13.82 -0.22 -10.12
N LEU A 280 14.68 0.75 -9.75
CA LEU A 280 15.11 1.83 -10.63
C LEU A 280 15.86 1.31 -11.87
N ILE A 281 16.75 0.31 -11.71
CA ILE A 281 17.46 -0.29 -12.85
C ILE A 281 16.49 -0.96 -13.82
N LEU A 282 15.46 -1.65 -13.31
CA LEU A 282 14.43 -2.26 -14.16
C LEU A 282 13.59 -1.20 -14.88
N ASP A 283 13.27 -0.08 -14.21
CA ASP A 283 12.56 1.05 -14.84
C ASP A 283 13.41 1.73 -15.93
N ASP A 284 14.71 1.95 -15.70
CA ASP A 284 15.61 2.52 -16.72
C ASP A 284 15.86 1.54 -17.89
N LEU A 285 15.97 0.22 -17.64
CA LEU A 285 16.00 -0.80 -18.70
C LEU A 285 14.70 -0.82 -19.52
N MET A 286 13.54 -0.74 -18.87
CA MET A 286 12.25 -0.61 -19.57
C MET A 286 12.18 0.68 -20.39
N GLY A 287 12.70 1.79 -19.86
CA GLY A 287 12.85 3.06 -20.58
C GLY A 287 13.71 2.91 -21.83
N LEU A 288 14.89 2.30 -21.73
CA LEU A 288 15.77 2.03 -22.87
C LEU A 288 15.10 1.13 -23.92
N PHE A 289 14.44 0.04 -23.53
CA PHE A 289 13.70 -0.81 -24.47
C PHE A 289 12.53 -0.06 -25.14
N GLN A 290 11.85 0.83 -24.42
CA GLN A 290 10.78 1.66 -24.97
C GLN A 290 11.31 2.73 -25.95
N GLU A 291 12.45 3.36 -25.66
CA GLU A 291 13.11 4.28 -26.61
C GLU A 291 13.62 3.53 -27.85
N LEU A 292 14.23 2.35 -27.69
CA LEU A 292 14.65 1.48 -28.80
C LEU A 292 13.49 1.07 -29.70
N ALA A 293 12.36 0.64 -29.13
CA ALA A 293 11.17 0.28 -29.90
C ALA A 293 10.59 1.47 -30.69
N VAL A 294 10.63 2.68 -30.13
CA VAL A 294 10.22 3.90 -30.84
C VAL A 294 11.16 4.22 -32.00
N VAL A 295 12.49 4.13 -31.79
CA VAL A 295 13.48 4.32 -32.86
C VAL A 295 13.28 3.30 -33.99
N GLN A 296 13.05 2.02 -33.67
CA GLN A 296 12.85 0.96 -34.67
C GLN A 296 11.55 1.09 -35.48
N LEU A 297 10.42 1.44 -34.85
CA LEU A 297 9.11 1.48 -35.52
C LEU A 297 8.73 2.86 -36.09
N VAL A 298 9.18 3.95 -35.45
CA VAL A 298 8.76 5.33 -35.76
C VAL A 298 9.90 6.16 -36.38
N GLY A 299 11.15 5.72 -36.24
CA GLY A 299 12.32 6.35 -36.88
C GLY A 299 12.70 7.72 -36.34
N THR A 300 11.98 8.24 -35.34
CA THR A 300 12.25 9.52 -34.68
C THR A 300 12.17 9.33 -33.17
N SER A 301 13.31 9.51 -32.50
CA SER A 301 13.33 9.60 -31.03
C SER A 301 12.87 11.00 -30.61
N HIS A 302 12.15 11.11 -29.48
CA HIS A 302 11.58 12.39 -29.01
C HIS A 302 12.60 13.38 -28.41
N LYS A 303 13.90 13.06 -28.51
CA LYS A 303 15.03 13.90 -28.11
C LYS A 303 15.72 14.40 -29.38
N ASP A 304 15.94 15.70 -29.51
CA ASP A 304 16.59 16.33 -30.68
C ASP A 304 18.12 16.04 -30.77
N GLU A 305 18.65 15.21 -29.87
CA GLU A 305 20.01 14.66 -29.92
C GLU A 305 19.96 13.17 -30.31
N VAL A 306 20.66 12.83 -31.40
CA VAL A 306 20.77 11.45 -31.87
C VAL A 306 21.80 10.73 -31.01
N ASP A 307 21.31 9.96 -30.05
CA ASP A 307 22.09 9.10 -29.18
C ASP A 307 22.67 7.93 -30.02
N GLU A 308 23.90 8.10 -30.55
CA GLU A 308 24.50 7.20 -31.56
C GLU A 308 24.54 5.73 -31.08
N GLU A 309 24.81 5.51 -29.80
CA GLU A 309 24.78 4.18 -29.17
C GLU A 309 23.39 3.53 -29.24
N LEU A 310 22.32 4.31 -29.03
CA LEU A 310 20.94 3.84 -29.06
C LEU A 310 20.55 3.42 -30.49
N CYS A 311 20.96 4.17 -31.51
CA CYS A 311 20.83 3.75 -32.91
C CYS A 311 21.63 2.47 -33.22
N SER A 312 22.81 2.30 -32.62
CA SER A 312 23.60 1.08 -32.78
C SER A 312 22.88 -0.15 -32.20
N PHE A 313 22.28 -0.03 -31.01
CA PHE A 313 21.50 -1.10 -30.38
C PHE A 313 20.22 -1.40 -31.16
N ALA A 314 19.52 -0.37 -31.65
CA ALA A 314 18.32 -0.51 -32.48
C ALA A 314 18.59 -1.28 -33.79
N SER A 315 19.82 -1.24 -34.31
CA SER A 315 20.23 -2.01 -35.50
C SER A 315 20.57 -3.48 -35.22
N ARG A 316 20.92 -3.83 -33.97
CA ARG A 316 21.40 -5.17 -33.56
C ARG A 316 20.30 -6.05 -32.94
N LEU A 317 19.25 -5.46 -32.37
CA LEU A 317 18.11 -6.17 -31.78
C LEU A 317 16.95 -6.29 -32.77
N SER A 318 16.22 -7.41 -32.77
CA SER A 318 14.95 -7.48 -33.50
C SER A 318 13.83 -6.75 -32.72
N PRO A 319 12.80 -6.20 -33.39
CA PRO A 319 11.66 -5.61 -32.69
C PRO A 319 10.91 -6.60 -31.79
N GLU A 320 10.94 -7.89 -32.13
CA GLU A 320 10.36 -8.97 -31.32
C GLU A 320 11.17 -9.19 -30.02
N ASP A 321 12.51 -9.18 -30.09
CA ASP A 321 13.38 -9.26 -28.91
C ASP A 321 13.15 -8.07 -27.97
N VAL A 322 13.05 -6.84 -28.50
CA VAL A 322 12.85 -5.63 -27.68
C VAL A 322 11.51 -5.69 -26.93
N GLN A 323 10.43 -6.13 -27.59
CA GLN A 323 9.12 -6.31 -26.93
C GLN A 323 9.15 -7.44 -25.89
N LEU A 324 9.85 -8.54 -26.18
CA LEU A 324 10.02 -9.65 -25.24
C LEU A 324 10.80 -9.23 -23.99
N TYR A 325 11.92 -8.53 -24.16
CA TYR A 325 12.73 -8.03 -23.04
C TYR A 325 11.98 -7.00 -22.20
N TYR A 326 11.27 -6.05 -22.83
CA TYR A 326 10.39 -5.12 -22.13
C TYR A 326 9.33 -5.86 -21.30
N GLN A 327 8.67 -6.89 -21.87
CA GLN A 327 7.66 -7.68 -21.16
C GLN A 327 8.24 -8.52 -20.02
N ILE A 328 9.47 -9.03 -20.15
CA ILE A 328 10.19 -9.75 -19.07
C ILE A 328 10.60 -8.78 -17.96
N ALA A 329 11.10 -7.58 -18.30
CA ALA A 329 11.44 -6.53 -17.33
C ALA A 329 10.20 -6.08 -16.54
N LEU A 330 9.08 -5.82 -17.21
CA LEU A 330 7.82 -5.40 -16.60
C LEU A 330 7.25 -6.44 -15.62
N ASN A 331 7.30 -7.73 -15.99
CA ASN A 331 6.94 -8.81 -15.08
C ASN A 331 7.95 -8.91 -13.93
N GLY A 332 9.24 -8.78 -14.22
CA GLY A 332 10.32 -8.75 -13.23
C GLY A 332 10.10 -7.69 -12.15
N ARG A 333 9.78 -6.44 -12.54
CA ARG A 333 9.54 -5.34 -11.59
C ARG A 333 8.33 -5.60 -10.68
N ARG A 334 7.24 -6.16 -11.23
CA ARG A 334 6.07 -6.56 -10.42
C ARG A 334 6.42 -7.70 -9.45
N ASP A 335 7.21 -8.66 -9.91
CA ASP A 335 7.54 -9.87 -9.15
C ASP A 335 8.63 -9.61 -8.09
N LEU A 336 9.46 -8.57 -8.26
CA LEU A 336 10.59 -8.19 -7.41
C LEU A 336 10.19 -7.97 -5.94
N GLY A 337 9.08 -7.28 -5.70
CA GLY A 337 8.54 -7.03 -4.34
C GLY A 337 8.04 -8.27 -3.59
N TYR A 338 7.96 -9.45 -4.24
CA TYR A 338 7.63 -10.72 -3.60
C TYR A 338 8.88 -11.54 -3.19
N CYS A 339 10.06 -11.14 -3.64
CA CYS A 339 11.31 -11.84 -3.36
C CYS A 339 11.91 -11.43 -2.01
N ARG A 340 12.64 -12.37 -1.38
CA ARG A 340 13.36 -12.11 -0.11
C ARG A 340 14.74 -11.49 -0.29
N ASP A 341 15.26 -11.59 -1.50
CA ASP A 341 16.51 -11.00 -1.94
C ASP A 341 16.27 -10.38 -3.32
N PHE A 342 16.53 -9.08 -3.45
CA PHE A 342 16.33 -8.32 -4.68
C PHE A 342 17.39 -8.65 -5.74
N ARG A 343 18.62 -8.97 -5.31
CA ARG A 343 19.71 -9.31 -6.22
C ARG A 343 19.43 -10.60 -6.97
N SER A 344 19.15 -11.70 -6.24
CA SER A 344 18.79 -12.98 -6.87
C SER A 344 17.58 -12.87 -7.81
N ALA A 345 16.62 -12.00 -7.47
CA ALA A 345 15.46 -11.74 -8.30
C ALA A 345 15.83 -11.02 -9.61
N PHE A 346 16.68 -10.00 -9.54
CA PHE A 346 17.21 -9.28 -10.70
C PHE A 346 18.07 -10.18 -11.61
N GLU A 347 18.97 -10.99 -11.03
CA GLU A 347 19.74 -12.01 -11.75
C GLU A 347 18.81 -12.97 -12.51
N MET A 348 17.73 -13.45 -11.87
CA MET A 348 16.72 -14.30 -12.51
C MET A 348 15.93 -13.61 -13.63
N VAL A 349 15.72 -12.29 -13.58
CA VAL A 349 15.09 -11.52 -14.66
C VAL A 349 16.01 -11.45 -15.88
N LEU A 350 17.30 -11.14 -15.69
CA LEU A 350 18.30 -11.13 -16.76
C LEU A 350 18.50 -12.52 -17.38
N LEU A 351 18.57 -13.57 -16.55
CA LEU A 351 18.67 -14.95 -17.03
C LEU A 351 17.43 -15.38 -17.84
N ARG A 352 16.23 -14.90 -17.48
CA ARG A 352 15.01 -15.12 -18.30
C ARG A 352 15.12 -14.41 -19.65
N MET A 353 15.61 -13.18 -19.72
CA MET A 353 15.82 -12.48 -21.00
C MET A 353 16.76 -13.28 -21.91
N LEU A 354 17.91 -13.75 -21.40
CA LEU A 354 18.82 -14.62 -22.16
C LEU A 354 18.17 -15.94 -22.58
N ALA A 355 17.46 -16.62 -21.69
CA ALA A 355 16.89 -17.94 -21.95
C ALA A 355 15.73 -17.93 -22.96
N PHE A 356 14.95 -16.84 -23.01
CA PHE A 356 13.79 -16.72 -23.89
C PHE A 356 14.08 -15.96 -25.20
N SER A 357 15.25 -15.34 -25.38
CA SER A 357 15.60 -14.72 -26.66
C SER A 357 15.58 -15.76 -27.79
N PRO A 358 14.76 -15.58 -28.84
CA PRO A 358 14.68 -16.52 -29.95
C PRO A 358 16.06 -16.79 -30.55
N ARG A 359 16.43 -18.08 -30.63
CA ARG A 359 17.56 -18.50 -31.45
C ARG A 359 17.23 -18.15 -32.90
N ILE A 360 18.16 -17.47 -33.57
CA ILE A 360 18.20 -17.49 -35.03
C ILE A 360 18.36 -18.97 -35.41
N SER A 361 17.34 -19.55 -36.05
CA SER A 361 17.33 -20.94 -36.47
C SER A 361 18.42 -21.20 -37.50
N GLY A 362 19.62 -21.55 -37.02
CA GLY A 362 20.82 -21.64 -37.86
C GLY A 362 22.05 -22.25 -37.17
N ALA A 363 21.89 -22.92 -36.03
CA ALA A 363 22.94 -23.72 -35.40
C ALA A 363 22.49 -25.19 -35.38
N SER A 364 23.01 -25.98 -36.31
CA SER A 364 22.82 -27.43 -36.39
C SER A 364 23.29 -28.10 -35.11
N ILE A 365 22.40 -28.85 -34.47
CA ILE A 365 22.79 -29.87 -33.49
C ILE A 365 23.16 -31.10 -34.32
N ASP A 366 24.40 -31.56 -34.18
CA ASP A 366 24.88 -32.76 -34.87
C ASP A 366 24.14 -34.02 -34.34
N GLU A 367 23.15 -34.50 -35.11
CA GLU A 367 22.57 -35.81 -34.90
C GLU A 367 23.49 -36.91 -35.46
N SER A 368 24.48 -37.32 -34.68
CA SER A 368 25.19 -38.58 -34.91
C SER A 368 25.64 -39.26 -33.61
N ASP A 369 24.69 -39.87 -32.91
CA ASP A 369 24.86 -41.20 -32.25
C ASP A 369 23.62 -41.60 -31.41
N ALA A 370 22.64 -42.27 -32.03
CA ALA A 370 21.61 -43.06 -31.32
C ALA A 370 20.82 -44.02 -32.25
N ASN A 371 21.47 -44.76 -33.14
CA ASN A 371 20.77 -45.66 -34.07
C ASN A 371 21.02 -47.15 -33.77
N ASN A 372 20.28 -47.72 -32.81
CA ASN A 372 19.72 -49.10 -32.80
C ASN A 372 19.33 -49.60 -31.39
N SER A 373 18.03 -49.75 -31.11
CA SER A 373 17.42 -51.08 -30.86
C SER A 373 15.88 -51.00 -30.75
N SER A 374 15.23 -51.08 -31.90
CA SER A 374 13.89 -51.61 -32.19
C SER A 374 13.05 -52.30 -31.07
N GLY A 375 11.74 -52.00 -30.97
CA GLY A 375 10.80 -52.86 -30.22
C GLY A 375 9.31 -52.45 -30.06
N LYS A 376 8.53 -52.49 -31.15
CA LYS A 376 7.03 -52.54 -31.26
C LYS A 376 6.29 -53.24 -30.07
N LYS A 377 4.99 -53.01 -29.73
CA LYS A 377 3.84 -52.27 -30.31
C LYS A 377 2.61 -52.31 -29.34
N SER A 378 1.69 -51.32 -29.44
CA SER A 378 0.21 -51.41 -29.19
C SER A 378 -0.32 -51.88 -27.80
N ASN A 379 -1.53 -51.55 -27.34
CA ASN A 379 -2.62 -50.70 -27.87
C ASN A 379 -3.40 -50.06 -26.70
N SER A 380 -4.11 -48.97 -26.96
CA SER A 380 -5.18 -48.46 -26.08
C SER A 380 -6.49 -49.23 -26.29
N ASP A 381 -7.29 -49.43 -25.24
CA ASP A 381 -8.74 -49.19 -25.29
C ASP A 381 -9.36 -49.07 -23.88
N ARG A 382 -10.52 -48.40 -23.81
CA ARG A 382 -11.27 -48.06 -22.58
C ARG A 382 -12.57 -48.87 -22.48
N GLU A 383 -12.93 -49.32 -21.28
CA GLU A 383 -14.31 -49.57 -20.81
C GLU A 383 -14.27 -49.55 -19.26
N ILE A 384 -14.85 -48.58 -18.54
CA ILE A 384 -16.27 -48.26 -18.25
C ILE A 384 -16.91 -49.22 -17.21
N LYS A 385 -17.22 -48.66 -16.02
CA LYS A 385 -18.06 -49.23 -14.94
C LYS A 385 -19.56 -49.18 -15.33
N PRO A 386 -20.47 -50.01 -14.78
CA PRO A 386 -21.15 -49.71 -13.48
C PRO A 386 -21.50 -50.98 -12.62
N SER A 387 -21.57 -50.93 -11.27
CA SER A 387 -22.78 -50.86 -10.40
C SER A 387 -23.82 -52.00 -10.61
N THR A 388 -24.56 -52.58 -9.64
CA THR A 388 -24.90 -52.31 -8.21
C THR A 388 -25.37 -53.68 -7.60
N GLU A 389 -25.33 -54.00 -6.29
CA GLU A 389 -26.41 -53.96 -5.26
C GLU A 389 -25.96 -54.88 -4.08
N LEU A 390 -26.01 -54.48 -2.80
CA LEU A 390 -27.08 -54.72 -1.78
C LEU A 390 -27.39 -56.23 -1.54
N THR A 391 -27.48 -56.81 -0.33
CA THR A 391 -27.58 -56.28 1.05
C THR A 391 -27.29 -57.38 2.12
N ASN A 392 -26.99 -56.98 3.37
CA ASN A 392 -27.51 -57.46 4.69
C ASN A 392 -28.00 -58.94 4.90
N THR A 393 -27.89 -59.62 6.07
CA THR A 393 -27.52 -59.24 7.47
C THR A 393 -27.40 -60.45 8.42
N LYS A 394 -26.66 -60.27 9.53
CA LYS A 394 -26.88 -60.76 10.93
C LYS A 394 -27.17 -62.25 11.24
N LYS A 395 -26.53 -62.73 12.33
CA LYS A 395 -27.24 -63.16 13.56
C LYS A 395 -26.41 -63.11 14.85
N GLN A 396 -27.12 -63.14 15.98
CA GLN A 396 -26.71 -62.96 17.40
C GLN A 396 -27.29 -64.15 18.21
N SER A 397 -26.90 -64.56 19.44
CA SER A 397 -25.86 -64.18 20.44
C SER A 397 -25.60 -65.45 21.32
N THR A 398 -24.86 -65.53 22.45
CA THR A 398 -25.03 -64.95 23.81
C THR A 398 -23.87 -65.43 24.75
N ILE A 399 -23.25 -64.57 25.57
CA ILE A 399 -23.35 -64.40 27.05
C ILE A 399 -22.81 -65.54 27.96
N ALA A 400 -21.78 -65.21 28.77
CA ALA A 400 -21.57 -65.65 30.17
C ALA A 400 -20.60 -64.69 30.93
N LYS A 401 -20.67 -64.65 32.28
CA LYS A 401 -19.83 -63.88 33.24
C LYS A 401 -19.59 -64.77 34.48
N PRO A 402 -18.47 -64.68 35.23
CA PRO A 402 -18.34 -63.67 36.31
C PRO A 402 -16.92 -63.09 36.60
N ASP A 403 -16.94 -62.00 37.37
CA ASP A 403 -15.95 -61.31 38.23
C ASP A 403 -14.40 -61.50 38.16
N GLY A 404 -13.72 -60.36 38.36
CA GLY A 404 -12.27 -60.23 38.59
C GLY A 404 -11.79 -58.78 38.31
N GLN A 405 -11.31 -58.06 39.32
CA GLN A 405 -11.13 -56.59 39.27
C GLN A 405 -9.76 -56.13 38.70
N ALA A 406 -9.77 -55.16 37.78
CA ALA A 406 -8.90 -53.97 37.78
C ALA A 406 -9.29 -53.01 36.62
N GLN A 407 -9.37 -51.70 36.87
CA GLN A 407 -9.81 -50.68 35.91
C GLN A 407 -8.63 -49.89 35.33
N THR A 408 -8.81 -49.30 34.13
CA THR A 408 -8.71 -47.84 33.78
C THR A 408 -8.42 -47.66 32.26
N PRO A 409 -8.69 -46.50 31.60
CA PRO A 409 -9.92 -46.40 30.80
C PRO A 409 -9.72 -46.00 29.32
N LYS A 410 -10.78 -46.20 28.50
CA LYS A 410 -10.86 -45.66 27.13
C LYS A 410 -11.09 -44.13 27.16
N LEU A 411 -10.33 -43.35 26.40
CA LEU A 411 -10.65 -41.93 26.13
C LEU A 411 -11.48 -41.78 24.86
N GLN A 412 -12.58 -41.03 24.94
CA GLN A 412 -13.45 -40.64 23.83
C GLN A 412 -13.15 -39.20 23.34
N LYS A 413 -13.80 -38.79 22.23
CA LYS A 413 -13.61 -37.50 21.51
C LYS A 413 -13.64 -36.25 22.38
N GLU A 414 -14.32 -36.27 23.52
CA GLU A 414 -14.53 -35.14 24.43
C GLU A 414 -13.24 -34.63 25.11
N ASN A 415 -12.13 -35.38 25.04
CA ASN A 415 -10.93 -35.04 25.79
C ASN A 415 -9.90 -34.14 25.07
N TRP A 416 -10.10 -33.72 23.81
CA TRP A 416 -9.08 -32.92 23.11
C TRP A 416 -8.76 -31.59 23.83
N THR A 417 -9.79 -30.86 24.27
CA THR A 417 -9.64 -29.62 25.04
C THR A 417 -8.99 -29.83 26.42
N ASN A 418 -9.32 -30.94 27.10
CA ASN A 418 -8.69 -31.32 28.37
C ASN A 418 -7.23 -31.78 28.20
N LEU A 419 -6.89 -32.35 27.05
CA LEU A 419 -5.54 -32.80 26.72
C LEU A 419 -4.65 -31.59 26.39
N LEU A 420 -5.18 -30.58 25.69
CA LEU A 420 -4.53 -29.27 25.51
C LEU A 420 -4.27 -28.54 26.85
N LYS A 421 -5.21 -28.59 27.81
CA LYS A 421 -5.00 -28.02 29.16
C LYS A 421 -3.90 -28.73 29.98
N LYS A 422 -3.54 -29.97 29.64
CA LYS A 422 -2.51 -30.77 30.33
C LYS A 422 -1.12 -30.72 29.66
N LEU A 423 -1.02 -30.07 28.51
CA LEU A 423 0.24 -29.87 27.78
C LEU A 423 0.75 -28.43 28.05
N ASP A 424 1.97 -28.27 28.56
CA ASP A 424 2.60 -26.94 28.76
C ASP A 424 3.11 -26.35 27.42
N ILE A 425 2.16 -26.10 26.51
CA ILE A 425 2.42 -25.52 25.18
C ILE A 425 2.09 -24.03 25.23
N ARG A 426 3.04 -23.20 24.80
CA ARG A 426 2.94 -21.72 24.82
C ARG A 426 3.13 -21.13 23.42
N GLY A 427 2.57 -19.94 23.20
CA GLY A 427 2.73 -19.18 21.96
C GLY A 427 2.15 -19.86 20.71
N ALA A 428 2.84 -19.73 19.57
CA ALA A 428 2.37 -20.18 18.26
C ALA A 428 1.99 -21.67 18.17
N SER A 429 2.68 -22.55 18.92
CA SER A 429 2.34 -23.98 18.99
C SER A 429 0.99 -24.23 19.66
N ARG A 430 0.54 -23.35 20.56
CA ARG A 430 -0.79 -23.42 21.17
C ARG A 430 -1.86 -22.92 20.21
N GLN A 431 -1.61 -21.82 19.49
CA GLN A 431 -2.53 -21.33 18.46
C GLN A 431 -2.77 -22.38 17.37
N LEU A 432 -1.72 -23.03 16.85
CA LEU A 432 -1.90 -24.10 15.86
C LEU A 432 -2.70 -25.28 16.45
N ALA A 433 -2.45 -25.66 17.70
CA ALA A 433 -3.17 -26.76 18.35
C ALA A 433 -4.66 -26.43 18.63
N GLU A 434 -5.00 -25.17 18.93
CA GLU A 434 -6.38 -24.71 19.12
C GLU A 434 -7.16 -24.58 17.80
N HIS A 435 -6.46 -24.35 16.67
CA HIS A 435 -7.04 -24.36 15.32
C HIS A 435 -6.99 -25.73 14.60
N CYS A 436 -6.44 -26.76 15.24
CA CYS A 436 -6.41 -28.14 14.71
C CYS A 436 -7.52 -29.02 15.30
N MET A 437 -8.24 -29.73 14.43
CA MET A 437 -9.17 -30.78 14.83
C MET A 437 -8.48 -32.16 14.84
N LEU A 438 -8.65 -32.91 15.92
CA LEU A 438 -8.19 -34.29 16.03
C LEU A 438 -9.05 -35.25 15.17
N ARG A 439 -8.46 -35.84 14.13
CA ARG A 439 -9.12 -36.85 13.28
C ARG A 439 -8.99 -38.26 13.85
N LYS A 440 -7.80 -38.64 14.31
CA LYS A 440 -7.48 -39.97 14.85
C LYS A 440 -6.20 -39.94 15.69
N ILE A 441 -6.17 -40.73 16.77
CA ILE A 441 -4.95 -41.09 17.51
C ILE A 441 -4.71 -42.58 17.29
N THR A 442 -3.46 -42.92 17.00
CA THR A 442 -2.91 -44.28 17.01
C THR A 442 -1.64 -44.25 17.86
N ASP A 443 -1.20 -45.39 18.39
CA ASP A 443 -0.13 -45.48 19.42
C ASP A 443 1.22 -44.82 19.08
N ASN A 444 1.42 -44.37 17.83
CA ASN A 444 2.62 -43.70 17.36
C ASN A 444 2.36 -42.55 16.35
N GLN A 445 1.10 -42.19 16.09
CA GLN A 445 0.71 -41.18 15.08
C GLN A 445 -0.56 -40.42 15.48
N ILE A 446 -0.51 -39.09 15.38
CA ILE A 446 -1.66 -38.18 15.58
C ILE A 446 -2.01 -37.53 14.25
N HIS A 447 -3.25 -37.68 13.80
CA HIS A 447 -3.78 -37.03 12.60
C HIS A 447 -4.60 -35.80 13.00
N LEU A 448 -4.15 -34.62 12.55
CA LEU A 448 -4.79 -33.33 12.74
C LEU A 448 -5.28 -32.79 11.39
N ILE A 449 -6.43 -32.10 11.40
CA ILE A 449 -6.92 -31.33 10.25
C ILE A 449 -6.84 -29.85 10.62
N LEU A 450 -6.30 -29.03 9.72
CA LEU A 450 -6.21 -27.57 9.83
C LEU A 450 -7.10 -26.92 8.75
N ALA A 451 -7.80 -25.85 9.12
CA ALA A 451 -8.57 -25.05 8.18
C ALA A 451 -7.63 -24.29 7.22
N SER A 452 -7.98 -24.21 5.93
CA SER A 452 -7.14 -23.55 4.91
C SER A 452 -6.81 -22.09 5.20
N GLU A 453 -7.67 -21.38 5.94
CA GLU A 453 -7.46 -19.99 6.38
C GLU A 453 -6.22 -19.84 7.28
N ASN A 454 -5.97 -20.85 8.12
CA ASN A 454 -4.88 -20.87 9.10
C ASN A 454 -3.64 -21.64 8.63
N ALA A 455 -3.55 -21.97 7.33
CA ALA A 455 -2.42 -22.71 6.75
C ALA A 455 -1.06 -22.03 7.00
N HIS A 456 -1.04 -20.70 7.14
CA HIS A 456 0.15 -19.91 7.44
C HIS A 456 0.80 -20.24 8.81
N LEU A 457 0.03 -20.80 9.76
CA LEU A 457 0.57 -21.26 11.06
C LEU A 457 1.34 -22.58 10.94
N ASN A 458 1.15 -23.35 9.86
CA ASN A 458 1.75 -24.68 9.68
C ASN A 458 3.21 -24.61 9.18
N THR A 459 4.11 -24.20 10.07
CA THR A 459 5.57 -24.19 9.83
C THR A 459 6.23 -25.41 10.48
N ASP A 460 7.25 -25.99 9.85
CA ASP A 460 7.97 -27.18 10.36
C ASP A 460 8.54 -27.00 11.78
N GLN A 461 8.95 -25.77 12.13
CA GLN A 461 9.39 -25.41 13.49
C GLN A 461 8.26 -25.49 14.53
N ILE A 462 7.01 -25.19 14.13
CA ILE A 462 5.84 -25.23 15.03
C ILE A 462 5.34 -26.67 15.14
N ARG A 463 5.36 -27.42 14.03
CA ARG A 463 5.02 -28.85 13.98
C ARG A 463 5.98 -29.72 14.81
N SER A 464 7.29 -29.54 14.66
CA SER A 464 8.30 -30.27 15.45
C SER A 464 8.22 -29.95 16.95
N ARG A 465 7.89 -28.70 17.34
CA ARG A 465 7.59 -28.34 18.74
C ARG A 465 6.35 -29.05 19.30
N LEU A 466 5.31 -29.25 18.48
CA LEU A 466 4.13 -30.03 18.86
C LEU A 466 4.46 -31.53 18.97
N GLU A 467 5.20 -32.09 18.01
CA GLU A 467 5.67 -33.49 18.07
C GLU A 467 6.52 -33.77 19.31
N ALA A 468 7.39 -32.82 19.69
CA ALA A 468 8.16 -32.90 20.93
C ALA A 468 7.25 -32.88 22.17
N ALA A 469 6.29 -31.96 22.26
CA ALA A 469 5.34 -31.87 23.37
C ALA A 469 4.47 -33.13 23.51
N PHE A 470 3.95 -33.68 22.40
CA PHE A 470 3.20 -34.94 22.43
C PHE A 470 4.07 -36.14 22.78
N SER A 471 5.31 -36.19 22.30
CA SER A 471 6.25 -37.28 22.62
C SER A 471 6.65 -37.27 24.10
N GLN A 472 6.84 -36.07 24.69
CA GLN A 472 7.12 -35.90 26.11
C GLN A 472 5.92 -36.33 26.99
N TYR A 473 4.68 -36.04 26.56
CA TYR A 473 3.47 -36.43 27.30
C TYR A 473 3.14 -37.93 27.20
N GLN A 474 3.42 -38.58 26.06
CA GLN A 474 3.12 -40.02 25.85
C GLN A 474 4.30 -40.96 26.15
N GLY A 475 5.51 -40.44 26.37
CA GLY A 475 6.71 -41.25 26.63
C GLY A 475 7.17 -42.11 25.44
N LYS A 476 6.72 -41.80 24.22
CA LYS A 476 7.02 -42.50 22.96
C LYS A 476 7.21 -41.47 21.84
N LYS A 477 7.87 -41.84 20.73
CA LYS A 477 8.06 -40.94 19.58
C LYS A 477 6.75 -40.81 18.78
N VAL A 478 6.06 -39.68 18.91
CA VAL A 478 4.82 -39.39 18.19
C VAL A 478 5.09 -38.55 16.95
N VAL A 479 4.55 -38.98 15.80
CA VAL A 479 4.56 -38.17 14.57
C VAL A 479 3.19 -37.50 14.40
N VAL A 480 3.18 -36.20 14.07
CA VAL A 480 1.97 -35.41 13.86
C VAL A 480 1.80 -35.18 12.35
N LEU A 481 0.71 -35.67 11.78
CA LEU A 481 0.32 -35.47 10.39
C LEU A 481 -0.78 -34.42 10.31
N ILE A 482 -0.50 -33.30 9.64
CA ILE A 482 -1.44 -32.17 9.47
C ILE A 482 -1.95 -32.16 8.02
N GLU A 483 -3.25 -32.39 7.85
CA GLU A 483 -3.94 -32.26 6.56
C GLU A 483 -4.67 -30.91 6.49
N ILE A 484 -4.57 -30.20 5.37
CA ILE A 484 -5.24 -28.91 5.17
C ILE A 484 -6.55 -29.14 4.40
N SER A 485 -7.69 -28.71 4.96
CA SER A 485 -9.01 -28.83 4.32
C SER A 485 -9.70 -27.47 4.20
N LYS A 486 -10.46 -27.28 3.10
CA LYS A 486 -11.33 -26.11 2.89
C LYS A 486 -12.70 -26.24 3.56
N THR A 487 -13.07 -27.43 4.03
CA THR A 487 -14.31 -27.68 4.76
C THR A 487 -14.01 -28.37 6.09
N LEU A 488 -14.45 -27.74 7.18
CA LEU A 488 -14.41 -28.24 8.55
C LEU A 488 -15.70 -27.83 9.24
N GLU A 489 -16.58 -28.80 9.50
CA GLU A 489 -17.70 -28.61 10.43
C GLU A 489 -17.15 -28.62 11.87
N GLY A 490 -17.46 -27.60 12.67
CA GLY A 490 -17.30 -27.64 14.12
C GLY A 490 -15.87 -27.58 14.64
N THR A 491 -15.12 -26.53 14.31
CA THR A 491 -13.85 -26.27 15.01
C THR A 491 -14.10 -25.91 16.48
N PRO A 492 -13.22 -26.28 17.44
CA PRO A 492 -13.38 -25.91 18.85
C PRO A 492 -13.40 -24.39 19.12
N ALA A 493 -12.95 -23.57 18.17
CA ALA A 493 -13.06 -22.12 18.21
C ALA A 493 -14.50 -21.65 17.94
N GLN A 494 -15.20 -22.22 16.94
CA GLN A 494 -16.62 -21.94 16.67
C GLN A 494 -17.54 -22.39 17.81
N VAL A 495 -17.20 -23.50 18.49
CA VAL A 495 -17.96 -23.94 19.68
C VAL A 495 -17.72 -23.01 20.88
N ARG A 496 -16.56 -22.37 20.97
CA ARG A 496 -16.28 -21.35 21.98
C ARG A 496 -17.01 -20.04 21.66
N SER A 497 -16.93 -19.53 20.43
CA SER A 497 -17.63 -18.30 20.04
C SER A 497 -19.14 -18.46 20.16
N ALA A 498 -19.73 -19.56 19.65
CA ALA A 498 -21.17 -19.80 19.79
C ALA A 498 -21.61 -19.93 21.27
N GLY A 499 -20.77 -20.50 22.13
CA GLY A 499 -21.04 -20.57 23.58
C GLY A 499 -20.87 -19.23 24.30
N GLU A 500 -20.02 -18.34 23.80
CA GLU A 500 -19.84 -16.96 24.28
C GLU A 500 -20.98 -16.05 23.77
N ASP A 501 -21.42 -16.21 22.52
CA ASP A 501 -22.57 -15.53 21.91
C ASP A 501 -23.89 -15.89 22.62
N GLU A 502 -24.13 -17.18 22.92
CA GLU A 502 -25.32 -17.62 23.64
C GLU A 502 -25.34 -17.09 25.09
N ARG A 503 -24.17 -17.00 25.75
CA ARG A 503 -24.03 -16.40 27.08
C ARG A 503 -24.20 -14.89 27.06
N MET A 504 -23.66 -14.19 26.07
CA MET A 504 -23.89 -12.76 25.84
C MET A 504 -25.38 -12.48 25.60
N ARG A 505 -26.06 -13.38 24.88
CA ARG A 505 -27.50 -13.28 24.63
C ARG A 505 -28.33 -13.46 25.90
N SER A 506 -28.07 -14.52 26.68
CA SER A 506 -28.71 -14.72 27.99
C SER A 506 -28.45 -13.53 28.92
N ALA A 507 -27.21 -13.05 29.03
CA ALA A 507 -26.88 -11.91 29.89
C ALA A 507 -27.57 -10.60 29.45
N ARG A 508 -27.79 -10.41 28.14
CA ARG A 508 -28.58 -9.28 27.61
C ARG A 508 -30.06 -9.41 27.98
N GLU A 509 -30.64 -10.59 27.77
CA GLU A 509 -32.05 -10.88 28.11
C GLU A 509 -32.30 -10.79 29.64
N ASP A 510 -31.35 -11.23 30.47
CA ASP A 510 -31.41 -11.12 31.94
C ASP A 510 -31.32 -9.65 32.43
N ILE A 511 -30.47 -8.82 31.82
CA ILE A 511 -30.34 -7.38 32.17
C ILE A 511 -31.54 -6.57 31.69
N GLU A 512 -32.07 -6.87 30.49
CA GLU A 512 -33.30 -6.24 29.98
C GLU A 512 -34.54 -6.69 30.76
N GLY A 513 -34.50 -7.89 31.36
CA GLY A 513 -35.50 -8.45 32.26
C GLY A 513 -35.41 -8.00 33.73
N ASP A 514 -34.32 -7.37 34.18
CA ASP A 514 -34.16 -6.98 35.59
C ASP A 514 -35.18 -5.89 35.97
N PRO A 515 -36.07 -6.13 36.96
CA PRO A 515 -37.09 -5.17 37.36
C PRO A 515 -36.51 -3.81 37.80
N LYS A 516 -35.28 -3.74 38.32
CA LYS A 516 -34.62 -2.46 38.68
C LYS A 516 -34.20 -1.67 37.45
N VAL A 517 -33.70 -2.34 36.40
CA VAL A 517 -33.33 -1.68 35.14
C VAL A 517 -34.58 -1.12 34.47
N GLN A 518 -35.67 -1.89 34.46
CA GLN A 518 -36.96 -1.42 33.93
C GLN A 518 -37.59 -0.29 34.77
N GLU A 519 -37.35 -0.24 36.08
CA GLU A 519 -37.77 0.85 36.96
C GLU A 519 -36.99 2.14 36.63
N VAL A 520 -35.66 2.06 36.51
CA VAL A 520 -34.81 3.19 36.09
C VAL A 520 -35.14 3.69 34.67
N GLN A 521 -35.39 2.79 33.72
CA GLN A 521 -35.82 3.18 32.36
C GLN A 521 -37.14 3.96 32.39
N LYS A 522 -38.12 3.57 33.22
CA LYS A 522 -39.43 4.23 33.33
C LYS A 522 -39.41 5.52 34.14
N GLU A 523 -38.52 5.65 35.12
CA GLU A 523 -38.45 6.83 35.98
C GLU A 523 -37.56 7.95 35.37
N PHE A 524 -36.60 7.61 34.51
CA PHE A 524 -35.60 8.55 33.98
C PHE A 524 -35.51 8.63 32.44
N ASP A 525 -36.39 7.96 31.69
CA ASP A 525 -36.30 7.82 30.21
C ASP A 525 -34.92 7.32 29.73
N ALA A 526 -34.27 6.50 30.57
CA ALA A 526 -32.91 6.02 30.31
C ALA A 526 -32.88 4.98 29.18
N ILE A 527 -31.91 5.09 28.26
CA ILE A 527 -31.71 4.13 27.17
C ILE A 527 -30.57 3.18 27.55
N LEU A 528 -30.82 1.87 27.46
CA LEU A 528 -29.79 0.85 27.72
C LEU A 528 -28.85 0.73 26.50
N GLU A 529 -27.58 1.08 26.65
CA GLU A 529 -26.56 0.84 25.63
C GLU A 529 -26.17 -0.64 25.59
N VAL A 530 -26.85 -1.41 24.73
CA VAL A 530 -26.73 -2.88 24.61
C VAL A 530 -25.30 -3.36 24.31
N ASP A 531 -24.46 -2.51 23.72
CA ASP A 531 -23.06 -2.79 23.39
C ASP A 531 -22.07 -2.49 24.54
N SER A 532 -22.54 -1.91 25.65
CA SER A 532 -21.75 -1.72 26.88
C SER A 532 -21.72 -2.96 27.78
N ILE A 533 -22.60 -3.94 27.54
CA ILE A 533 -22.73 -5.16 28.34
C ILE A 533 -21.55 -6.10 28.06
N GLN A 534 -20.69 -6.31 29.05
CA GLN A 534 -19.54 -7.21 28.98
C GLN A 534 -19.69 -8.36 30.00
N LEU A 535 -19.39 -9.59 29.57
CA LEU A 535 -19.29 -10.73 30.48
C LEU A 535 -18.03 -10.58 31.35
N ASN A 536 -18.21 -10.54 32.67
CA ASN A 536 -17.12 -10.35 33.61
C ASN A 536 -16.30 -11.65 33.77
N ASN A 537 -15.21 -11.76 33.00
CA ASN A 537 -14.33 -12.95 32.95
C ASN A 537 -13.33 -12.97 34.13
N ASP A 538 -13.84 -12.95 35.37
CA ASP A 538 -13.01 -12.87 36.57
C ASP A 538 -13.27 -14.05 37.53
N GLU A 539 -12.57 -15.17 37.33
CA GLU A 539 -12.46 -16.29 38.29
C GLU A 539 -11.60 -15.91 39.52
N SER A 540 -11.75 -14.69 40.05
CA SER A 540 -10.94 -14.15 41.15
C SER A 540 -11.74 -13.59 42.34
N VAL A 541 -13.08 -13.60 42.30
CA VAL A 541 -13.95 -13.08 43.37
C VAL A 541 -14.88 -14.16 43.98
N GLU A 542 -14.31 -15.30 44.36
CA GLU A 542 -14.95 -16.23 45.32
C GLU A 542 -14.35 -16.12 46.75
N GLN A 543 -13.47 -15.13 46.98
CA GLN A 543 -12.87 -14.84 48.29
C GLN A 543 -12.92 -13.35 48.69
N ARG A 544 -14.12 -12.78 48.73
CA ARG A 544 -14.55 -11.79 49.73
C ARG A 544 -16.08 -11.70 49.74
N ARG A 545 -16.67 -11.96 50.91
CA ARG A 545 -18.06 -11.64 51.24
C ARG A 545 -18.22 -10.14 51.48
#